data_AF-A0A2V9NA22-F1
#
_entry.id   AF-A0A2V9NA22-F1
#
_cell.length_a   1.000
_cell.length_b   1.000
_cell.length_c   1.000
_cell.angle_alpha   90.00
_cell.angle_beta   90.00
_cell.angle_gamma   90.00
#
_symmetry.space_group_name_H-M   'P 1'
#
loop_
_entity.id
_entity.type
_entity.pdbx_description
1 polymer ?
#
loop_
_entity_poly.entity_id
_entity_poly.type
_entity_poly.pdbx_seq_one_letter_code
_entity_poly.pdbx_strand_id
1 'polypeptide(L)'
;ATFSPAAVAHGKLRYVQGYTPAMIVHESRILQVTIFETLQSNLNHLDFSLLLPDVMTIADEVDAQLTQSMDSYMKLLRKSMAA
;
A
#
# COMPACT_ATOMS: atom_id res chain seq x y z
N ALA A 1 5.21 1.24 -12.34
CA ALA A 1 4.10 1.33 -11.38
C ALA A 1 2.82 1.68 -12.10
N THR A 2 1.81 0.82 -11.99
CA THR A 2 0.47 1.04 -12.52
C THR A 2 -0.24 2.08 -11.66
N PHE A 3 -0.88 3.07 -12.30
CA PHE A 3 -1.68 4.04 -11.57
C PHE A 3 -2.93 3.34 -10.99
N SER A 4 -3.19 3.53 -9.70
CA SER A 4 -4.29 2.93 -8.96
C SER A 4 -5.26 4.02 -8.48
N PRO A 5 -6.43 4.17 -9.11
CA PRO A 5 -7.49 5.05 -8.62
C PRO A 5 -7.89 4.73 -7.17
N ALA A 6 -7.85 3.44 -6.79
CA ALA A 6 -8.15 2.99 -5.44
C ALA A 6 -7.12 3.50 -4.43
N ALA A 7 -5.81 3.47 -4.76
CA ALA A 7 -4.77 4.03 -3.89
C ALA A 7 -4.95 5.55 -3.67
N VAL A 8 -5.30 6.28 -4.72
CA VAL A 8 -5.60 7.72 -4.60
C VAL A 8 -6.85 7.97 -3.75
N ALA A 9 -7.90 7.16 -3.92
CA ALA A 9 -9.11 7.26 -3.09
C ALA A 9 -8.79 6.93 -1.62
N HIS A 10 -7.97 5.92 -1.37
CA HIS A 10 -7.53 5.50 -0.05
C HIS A 10 -6.81 6.63 0.70
N GLY A 11 -5.80 7.26 0.09
CA GLY A 11 -5.08 8.37 0.73
C GLY A 11 -5.96 9.57 1.05
N LYS A 12 -6.90 9.93 0.15
CA LYS A 12 -7.89 10.99 0.41
C LYS A 12 -8.82 10.63 1.58
N LEU A 13 -9.29 9.39 1.63
CA LEU A 13 -10.17 8.91 2.69
C LEU A 13 -9.46 8.93 4.05
N ARG A 14 -8.20 8.47 4.12
CA ARG A 14 -7.42 8.48 5.37
C ARG A 14 -7.24 9.90 5.92
N TYR A 15 -7.01 10.89 5.05
CA TYR A 15 -6.99 12.30 5.46
C TYR A 15 -8.31 12.73 6.12
N VAL A 16 -9.46 12.43 5.48
CA VAL A 16 -10.78 12.77 6.01
C VAL A 16 -11.06 12.06 7.34
N GLN A 17 -10.50 10.86 7.54
CA GLN A 17 -10.61 10.09 8.78
C GLN A 17 -9.66 10.55 9.89
N GLY A 18 -8.83 11.57 9.67
CA GLY A 18 -7.91 12.10 10.68
C GLY A 18 -6.67 11.22 10.94
N TYR A 19 -6.33 10.33 10.00
CA TYR A 19 -5.12 9.52 10.10
C TYR A 19 -3.87 10.38 10.05
N THR A 20 -2.79 9.91 10.67
CA THR A 20 -1.45 10.47 10.45
C THR A 20 -0.77 9.80 9.25
N PRO A 21 0.23 10.44 8.61
CA PRO A 21 1.02 9.80 7.55
C PRO A 21 1.66 8.47 7.98
N ALA A 22 2.13 8.40 9.24
CA ALA A 22 2.75 7.19 9.79
C ALA A 22 1.76 6.02 9.88
N MET A 23 0.48 6.28 10.17
CA MET A 23 -0.56 5.23 10.20
C MET A 23 -0.78 4.62 8.81
N ILE A 24 -0.72 5.42 7.74
CA ILE A 24 -0.88 4.93 6.36
C ILE A 24 0.28 4.02 5.96
N VAL A 25 1.52 4.39 6.33
CA VAL A 25 2.70 3.55 6.14
C VAL A 25 2.55 2.24 6.91
N HIS A 26 2.04 2.30 8.15
CA HIS A 26 1.84 1.13 8.98
C HIS A 26 0.79 0.16 8.39
N GLU A 27 -0.35 0.68 7.90
CA GLU A 27 -1.38 -0.13 7.22
C GLU A 27 -0.83 -0.86 5.98
N SER A 28 -0.05 -0.15 5.15
CA SER A 28 0.58 -0.73 3.97
C SER A 28 1.57 -1.85 4.35
N ARG A 29 2.34 -1.66 5.43
CA ARG A 29 3.24 -2.69 5.93
C ARG A 29 2.48 -3.91 6.46
N ILE A 30 1.40 -3.71 7.22
CA ILE A 30 0.55 -4.81 7.72
C ILE A 30 0.04 -5.65 6.54
N LEU A 31 -0.49 -5.00 5.49
CA LEU A 31 -0.99 -5.70 4.31
C LEU A 31 0.09 -6.60 3.69
N GLN A 32 1.28 -6.05 3.45
CA GLN A 32 2.38 -6.82 2.85
C GLN A 32 2.85 -7.97 3.74
N VAL A 33 2.98 -7.73 5.05
CA VAL A 33 3.37 -8.77 6.03
C VAL A 33 2.34 -9.89 6.04
N THR A 34 1.05 -9.58 6.12
CA THR A 34 -0.02 -10.58 6.11
C THR A 34 -0.06 -11.38 4.81
N ILE A 35 0.18 -10.75 3.66
CA ILE A 35 0.30 -11.47 2.37
C ILE A 35 1.47 -12.44 2.42
N PHE A 36 2.65 -11.99 2.85
CA PHE A 36 3.85 -12.83 2.90
C PHE A 36 3.75 -13.96 3.93
N GLU A 37 3.16 -13.72 5.09
CA GLU A 37 2.86 -14.75 6.08
C GLU A 37 1.87 -15.79 5.53
N THR A 38 0.88 -15.34 4.76
CA THR A 38 -0.08 -16.24 4.09
C THR A 38 0.63 -17.09 3.03
N LEU A 39 1.49 -16.50 2.20
CA LEU A 39 2.30 -17.24 1.23
C LEU A 39 3.22 -18.24 1.93
N GLN A 40 3.88 -17.82 3.02
CA GLN A 40 4.75 -18.67 3.83
C GLN A 40 3.99 -19.88 4.41
N SER A 41 2.81 -19.65 4.96
CA SER A 41 1.97 -20.70 5.54
C SER A 41 1.42 -21.69 4.50
N ASN A 42 1.45 -21.32 3.22
CA ASN A 42 0.93 -22.12 2.11
C ASN A 42 2.01 -22.50 1.09
N LEU A 43 3.30 -22.44 1.45
CA LEU A 43 4.42 -22.68 0.51
C LEU A 43 4.31 -24.00 -0.25
N ASN A 44 3.84 -25.06 0.39
CA ASN A 44 3.69 -26.38 -0.24
C ASN A 44 2.58 -26.43 -1.32
N HIS A 45 1.73 -25.40 -1.41
CA HIS A 45 0.66 -25.25 -2.38
C HIS A 45 0.99 -24.27 -3.50
N LEU A 46 2.19 -23.68 -3.49
CA LEU A 46 2.63 -22.69 -4.46
C LEU A 46 3.61 -23.28 -5.46
N ASP A 47 3.60 -22.74 -6.68
CA ASP A 47 4.63 -23.03 -7.67
C ASP A 47 5.89 -22.22 -7.33
N PHE A 48 6.94 -22.91 -6.86
CA PHE A 48 8.22 -22.28 -6.51
C PHE A 48 8.91 -21.59 -7.70
N SER A 49 8.61 -21.98 -8.94
CA SER A 49 9.19 -21.32 -10.12
C SER A 49 8.65 -19.91 -10.33
N LEU A 50 7.45 -19.61 -9.81
CA LEU A 50 6.78 -18.31 -9.92
C LEU A 50 6.87 -17.48 -8.64
N LEU A 51 7.13 -18.12 -7.50
CA LEU A 51 7.09 -17.49 -6.18
C LEU A 51 7.96 -16.24 -6.04
N LEU A 52 9.21 -16.28 -6.50
CA LEU A 52 10.12 -15.12 -6.38
C LEU A 52 9.66 -13.93 -7.26
N PRO A 53 9.36 -14.11 -8.57
CA PRO A 53 8.74 -13.07 -9.39
C PRO A 53 7.46 -12.48 -8.79
N ASP A 54 6.58 -13.32 -8.23
CA ASP A 54 5.31 -12.88 -7.67
C ASP A 54 5.50 -12.06 -6.39
N VAL A 55 6.41 -12.48 -5.50
CA VAL A 55 6.77 -11.72 -4.30
C VAL A 55 7.35 -10.35 -4.66
N MET A 56 8.21 -10.27 -5.67
CA MET A 56 8.73 -8.99 -6.17
C MET A 56 7.60 -8.10 -6.71
N THR A 57 6.69 -8.68 -7.49
CA THR A 57 5.53 -7.96 -8.04
C THR A 57 4.61 -7.41 -6.94
N ILE A 58 4.36 -8.20 -5.89
CA ILE A 58 3.59 -7.76 -4.71
C ILE A 58 4.30 -6.61 -4.01
N ALA A 59 5.63 -6.70 -3.84
CA ALA A 59 6.39 -5.64 -3.19
C ALA A 59 6.33 -4.32 -3.97
N ASP A 60 6.55 -4.38 -5.29
CA ASP A 60 6.48 -3.22 -6.17
C ASP A 60 5.08 -2.59 -6.21
N GLU A 61 4.03 -3.41 -6.23
CA GLU A 61 2.65 -2.89 -6.27
C GLU A 61 2.24 -2.27 -4.93
N VAL A 62 2.62 -2.86 -3.79
CA VAL A 62 2.36 -2.27 -2.47
C VAL A 62 3.07 -0.92 -2.33
N ASP A 63 4.33 -0.82 -2.75
CA ASP A 63 5.09 0.44 -2.70
C ASP A 63 4.50 1.51 -3.63
N ALA A 64 4.11 1.11 -4.85
CA ALA A 64 3.43 1.99 -5.80
C ALA A 64 2.11 2.54 -5.25
N GLN A 65 1.30 1.71 -4.60
CA GLN A 65 0.03 2.13 -4.01
C GLN A 65 0.23 2.96 -2.75
N LEU A 66 1.24 2.66 -1.92
CA LEU A 66 1.60 3.50 -0.77
C LEU A 66 2.01 4.90 -1.22
N THR A 67 2.86 5.00 -2.24
CA THR A 67 3.31 6.27 -2.82
C THR A 67 2.11 7.10 -3.31
N GLN A 68 1.21 6.50 -4.08
CA GLN A 68 0.02 7.18 -4.60
C GLN A 68 -0.97 7.61 -3.49
N SER A 69 -1.12 6.77 -2.47
CA SER A 69 -1.93 7.08 -1.28
C SER A 69 -1.33 8.28 -0.54
N MET A 70 -0.03 8.25 -0.25
CA MET A 70 0.69 9.33 0.44
C MET A 70 0.63 10.64 -0.34
N ASP A 71 0.83 10.60 -1.65
CA ASP A 71 0.74 11.80 -2.50
C ASP A 71 -0.64 12.45 -2.44
N SER A 72 -1.69 11.65 -2.53
CA SER A 72 -3.07 12.15 -2.48
C SER A 72 -3.45 12.68 -1.09
N TYR A 73 -3.02 12.02 -0.02
CA TYR A 73 -3.14 12.48 1.36
C TYR A 73 -2.43 13.84 1.56
N MET A 74 -1.16 13.92 1.15
CA MET A 74 -0.32 15.11 1.36
C MET A 74 -0.79 16.30 0.53
N LYS A 75 -1.45 16.07 -0.61
CA LYS A 75 -2.11 17.13 -1.39
C LYS A 75 -3.26 17.77 -0.60
N LEU A 76 -4.09 16.97 0.08
CA LEU A 76 -5.17 17.50 0.90
C LEU A 76 -4.65 18.22 2.15
N LEU A 77 -3.67 17.64 2.83
CA LEU A 77 -3.04 18.27 4.00
C LEU A 77 -2.46 19.65 3.67
N ARG A 78 -1.70 19.75 2.56
CA ARG A 78 -1.16 21.04 2.10
C ARG A 78 -2.26 22.04 1.77
N LYS A 79 -3.34 21.59 1.13
CA LYS A 79 -4.49 22.45 0.82
C LYS A 79 -5.16 22.99 2.09
N SER A 80 -5.31 22.17 3.14
CA SER A 80 -5.91 22.64 4.40
C SER A 80 -5.01 23.56 5.20
N MET A 81 -3.69 23.39 5.12
CA MET A 81 -2.74 24.29 5.80
C MET A 81 -2.65 25.67 5.14
N ALA A 82 -3.03 25.77 3.86
CA ALA A 82 -3.04 27.01 3.09
C ALA A 82 -4.38 27.76 3.15
N ALA A 83 -5.40 27.18 3.78
CA ALA A 83 -6.74 27.74 3.96
C ALA A 83 -6.89 28.31 5.37
#